data_AF-G7KIR0-F1
#
_entry.id   AF-G7KIR0-F1
#
_cell.length_a   1.000
_cell.length_b   1.000
_cell.length_c   1.000
_cell.angle_alpha   90.00
_cell.angle_beta   90.00
_cell.angle_gamma   90.00
#
_symmetry.space_group_name_H-M   'P 1'
#
loop_
_entity.id
_entity.type
_entity.pdbx_description
1 polymer ?
#
loop_
_entity_poly.entity_id
_entity_poly.type
_entity_poly.pdbx_seq_one_letter_code
_entity_poly.pdbx_strand_id
1 'polypeptide(L)'
;MSTSSINGFSLSSLSPTKTSIKKVTLRPIVSASLNSSSSSSSTSNFPSLIQDKPVFASSSSPIITPVLREEMGKGYDEAIEELQKLLREKTELKATAAEKVEQITAQLGTTASADGVPTSDQASERIKTGFLHFKKEKYDTKPALYGELAKGQAPPFMVFACSDSRVCPSHVLDFQPGEAFVVRNVANMVPPYDQAKYAGTGSAIEYAVLHLKVSNIVVIGHSACGGIKGLLSFPFDGAYSTDFIEEWVKIGLPAKAKVKAKHGDAPFGELCTHCEKV
;
A
#
# COMPACT_ATOMS: atom_id res chain seq x y z
N MET A 1 -55.35 53.95 11.93
CA MET A 1 -55.43 54.48 13.31
C MET A 1 -54.89 53.37 14.21
N SER A 2 -53.73 53.39 14.86
CA SER A 2 -52.81 54.40 15.42
C SER A 2 -51.38 53.84 15.31
N THR A 3 -50.35 54.54 14.77
CA THR A 3 -49.43 55.53 15.40
C THR A 3 -48.73 55.01 16.67
N SER A 4 -47.49 54.51 16.61
CA SER A 4 -46.19 55.18 16.92
C SER A 4 -45.53 54.40 18.08
N SER A 5 -44.21 54.19 18.21
CA SER A 5 -43.09 55.15 18.16
C SER A 5 -41.75 54.53 17.77
N ILE A 6 -40.87 55.42 17.31
CA ILE A 6 -39.52 55.25 16.78
C ILE A 6 -38.51 55.80 17.82
N ASN A 7 -37.28 55.27 17.76
CA ASN A 7 -35.96 55.85 18.10
C ASN A 7 -35.20 55.36 19.34
N GLY A 8 -33.98 54.89 19.04
CA GLY A 8 -32.87 54.66 19.95
C GLY A 8 -31.65 54.19 19.15
N PHE A 9 -30.99 55.12 18.46
CA PHE A 9 -29.71 54.92 17.75
C PHE A 9 -28.58 54.58 18.74
N SER A 10 -27.73 53.59 18.42
CA SER A 10 -26.28 53.68 18.64
C SER A 10 -25.53 52.72 17.71
N LEU A 11 -24.71 53.31 16.85
CA LEU A 11 -23.51 52.74 16.22
C LEU A 11 -22.54 52.28 17.35
N SER A 12 -21.61 51.34 17.26
CA SER A 12 -20.94 50.63 16.16
C SER A 12 -20.00 49.59 16.82
N SER A 13 -19.85 48.40 16.23
CA SER A 13 -18.57 47.68 16.21
C SER A 13 -18.63 46.56 15.17
N LEU A 14 -17.66 46.57 14.26
CA LEU A 14 -17.50 45.65 13.14
C LEU A 14 -16.82 44.33 13.57
N SER A 15 -17.29 43.25 12.92
CA SER A 15 -16.59 42.01 12.55
C SER A 15 -16.42 40.87 13.58
N PRO A 16 -16.27 39.58 13.16
CA PRO A 16 -16.76 38.95 11.92
C PRO A 16 -17.54 37.64 12.16
N THR A 17 -18.22 37.24 11.10
CA THR A 17 -18.96 36.00 10.83
C THR A 17 -18.27 34.72 11.33
N LYS A 18 -18.98 33.92 12.13
CA LYS A 18 -18.63 32.51 12.39
C LYS A 18 -19.04 31.64 11.20
N THR A 19 -18.10 31.37 10.30
CA THR A 19 -18.17 30.26 9.36
C THR A 19 -18.00 28.96 10.15
N SER A 20 -19.02 28.11 10.15
CA SER A 20 -18.99 26.78 10.76
C SER A 20 -18.10 25.85 9.94
N ILE A 21 -16.82 25.77 10.30
CA ILE A 21 -15.89 24.77 9.79
C ILE A 21 -16.30 23.40 10.36
N LYS A 22 -16.70 22.48 9.48
CA LYS A 22 -16.93 21.07 9.81
C LYS A 22 -15.64 20.49 10.40
N LYS A 23 -15.72 20.05 11.66
CA LYS A 23 -14.66 19.37 12.39
C LYS A 23 -14.36 18.04 11.67
N VAL A 24 -13.22 17.96 10.97
CA VAL A 24 -12.69 16.69 10.48
C VAL A 24 -12.27 15.88 11.71
N THR A 25 -13.05 14.86 12.04
CA THR A 25 -12.73 13.92 13.12
C THR A 25 -11.57 13.04 12.68
N LEU A 26 -10.37 13.33 13.17
CA LEU A 26 -9.20 12.47 13.06
C LEU A 26 -9.48 11.14 13.78
N ARG A 27 -9.11 10.03 13.13
CA ARG A 27 -9.32 8.66 13.60
C ARG A 27 -8.43 8.37 14.83
N PRO A 28 -8.88 7.54 15.78
CA PRO A 28 -8.04 7.12 16.90
C PRO A 28 -6.97 6.14 16.38
N ILE A 29 -5.70 6.52 16.56
CA ILE A 29 -4.55 5.63 16.42
C ILE A 29 -4.45 4.86 17.73
N VAL A 30 -4.53 3.54 17.68
CA VAL A 30 -4.20 2.70 18.83
C VAL A 30 -2.68 2.50 18.83
N SER A 31 -1.99 3.32 19.62
CA SER A 31 -0.55 3.17 19.87
C SER A 31 -0.35 2.44 21.19
N ALA A 32 0.31 1.28 21.15
CA ALA A 32 0.84 0.64 22.35
C ALA A 32 2.29 1.11 22.55
N SER A 33 2.55 1.84 23.64
CA SER A 33 3.90 2.21 24.07
C SER A 33 4.35 1.26 25.17
N LEU A 34 5.53 0.65 25.00
CA LEU A 34 6.13 -0.20 26.02
C LEU A 34 6.90 0.69 27.02
N ASN A 35 6.30 0.92 28.20
CA ASN A 35 7.02 1.47 29.34
C ASN A 35 7.76 0.34 30.07
N SER A 36 9.08 0.36 30.04
CA SER A 36 9.93 -0.51 30.85
C SER A 36 9.96 -0.03 32.30
N SER A 37 9.14 -0.64 33.15
CA SER A 37 9.26 -0.54 34.61
C SER A 37 9.79 -1.86 35.14
N SER A 38 10.96 -1.83 35.79
CA SER A 38 11.57 -2.99 36.43
C SER A 38 10.87 -3.30 37.75
N SER A 39 10.21 -4.45 37.82
CA SER A 39 9.87 -5.10 39.10
C SER A 39 9.90 -6.62 38.95
N SER A 40 10.59 -7.24 39.90
CA SER A 40 10.99 -8.64 39.95
C SER A 40 9.87 -9.62 40.30
N SER A 41 10.10 -10.86 39.86
CA SER A 41 9.60 -12.16 40.35
C SER A 41 8.14 -12.56 40.13
N SER A 42 7.93 -13.44 39.14
CA SER A 42 7.33 -14.77 39.36
C SER A 42 7.57 -15.65 38.14
N THR A 43 8.07 -16.86 38.38
CA THR A 43 8.50 -17.88 37.42
C THR A 43 7.38 -18.35 36.49
N SER A 44 7.55 -18.11 35.19
CA SER A 44 6.90 -18.86 34.11
C SER A 44 7.96 -19.21 33.06
N ASN A 45 8.08 -20.49 32.72
CA ASN A 45 9.00 -21.03 31.73
C ASN A 45 8.76 -20.40 30.34
N PHE A 46 9.46 -19.31 30.05
CA PHE A 46 9.71 -18.85 28.68
C PHE A 46 11.07 -19.42 28.25
N PRO A 47 11.19 -20.02 27.04
CA PRO A 47 12.50 -20.38 26.52
C PRO A 47 13.33 -19.10 26.37
N SER A 48 14.48 -19.03 27.03
CA SER A 48 15.44 -17.94 26.91
C SER A 48 16.12 -18.01 25.53
N LEU A 49 15.46 -17.44 24.51
CA LEU A 49 15.98 -17.25 23.16
C LEU A 49 16.49 -15.82 22.91
N ILE A 50 16.94 -15.13 23.96
CA ILE A 50 17.70 -13.89 23.80
C ILE A 50 19.16 -14.28 23.62
N GLN A 51 19.56 -14.53 22.36
CA GLN A 51 20.95 -14.44 21.98
C GLN A 51 21.15 -13.03 21.42
N ASP A 52 21.89 -12.18 22.14
CA ASP A 52 22.34 -10.86 21.67
C ASP A 52 23.45 -11.00 20.61
N LYS A 53 23.23 -11.86 19.62
CA LYS A 53 24.10 -12.00 18.45
C LYS A 53 23.30 -11.54 17.22
N PRO A 54 23.81 -10.59 16.42
CA PRO A 54 23.16 -10.22 15.18
C PRO A 54 23.18 -11.43 14.24
N VAL A 55 22.05 -12.12 14.08
CA VAL A 55 21.97 -13.34 13.27
C VAL A 55 22.06 -13.02 11.78
N PHE A 56 21.69 -11.81 11.34
CA PHE A 56 21.75 -11.43 9.93
C PHE A 56 22.04 -9.93 9.77
N ALA A 57 23.32 -9.53 9.83
CA ALA A 57 23.73 -8.39 9.03
C ALA A 57 23.73 -8.88 7.58
N SER A 58 22.97 -8.25 6.70
CA SER A 58 23.04 -8.52 5.26
C SER A 58 24.46 -8.17 4.81
N SER A 59 25.35 -9.16 4.81
CA SER A 59 26.65 -9.05 4.18
C SER A 59 26.41 -9.00 2.68
N SER A 60 26.63 -7.81 2.12
CA SER A 60 26.99 -7.54 0.73
C SER A 60 26.63 -8.66 -0.25
N SER A 61 25.34 -8.85 -0.52
CA SER A 61 24.95 -9.60 -1.71
C SER A 61 25.41 -8.77 -2.91
N PRO A 62 26.13 -9.36 -3.88
CA PRO A 62 26.56 -8.63 -5.06
C PRO A 62 25.31 -8.05 -5.73
N ILE A 63 25.34 -6.75 -5.99
CA ILE A 63 24.35 -6.09 -6.82
C ILE A 63 24.45 -6.76 -8.19
N ILE A 64 23.52 -7.68 -8.48
CA ILE A 64 23.25 -8.07 -9.86
C ILE A 64 22.66 -6.81 -10.47
N THR A 65 23.54 -6.00 -11.05
CA THR A 65 23.14 -4.93 -11.94
C THR A 65 22.71 -5.66 -13.21
N PRO A 66 21.42 -5.76 -13.55
CA PRO A 66 21.07 -6.21 -14.88
C PRO A 66 21.74 -5.21 -15.83
N VAL A 67 22.73 -5.68 -16.58
CA VAL A 67 23.26 -4.95 -17.73
C VAL A 67 22.15 -4.98 -18.76
N LEU A 68 21.20 -4.05 -18.63
CA LEU A 68 20.29 -3.74 -19.70
C LEU A 68 21.14 -3.13 -20.79
N ARG A 69 21.33 -3.89 -21.86
CA ARG A 69 21.99 -3.45 -23.08
C ARG A 69 21.23 -2.21 -23.58
N GLU A 70 21.79 -1.02 -23.33
CA GLU A 70 21.24 0.29 -23.70
C GLU A 70 21.20 0.53 -25.23
N GLU A 71 21.55 -0.47 -26.04
CA GLU A 71 21.68 -0.35 -27.50
C GLU A 71 20.36 -0.50 -28.28
N MET A 72 19.19 -0.48 -27.64
CA MET A 72 17.93 -0.54 -28.40
C MET A 72 17.40 0.84 -28.80
N GLY A 73 17.74 1.94 -28.10
CA GLY A 73 17.15 3.25 -28.40
C GLY A 73 17.77 3.97 -29.60
N LYS A 74 19.11 3.98 -29.69
CA LYS A 74 19.85 4.79 -30.67
C LYS A 74 19.60 4.39 -32.13
N GLY A 75 19.40 3.08 -32.39
CA GLY A 75 19.17 2.59 -33.75
C GLY A 75 17.79 2.97 -34.32
N TYR A 76 16.77 3.13 -33.48
CA TYR A 76 15.43 3.48 -33.97
C TYR A 76 15.33 4.96 -34.31
N ASP A 77 15.92 5.85 -33.52
CA ASP A 77 15.88 7.30 -33.79
C ASP A 77 16.60 7.64 -35.10
N GLU A 78 17.78 7.05 -35.33
CA GLU A 78 18.51 7.19 -36.61
C GLU A 78 17.72 6.62 -37.80
N ALA A 79 17.10 5.46 -37.63
CA ALA A 79 16.25 4.86 -38.67
C ALA A 79 14.99 5.70 -38.97
N ILE A 80 14.40 6.35 -37.96
CA ILE A 80 13.27 7.26 -38.11
C ILE A 80 13.68 8.50 -38.91
N GLU A 81 14.85 9.09 -38.61
CA GLU A 81 15.36 10.25 -39.34
C GLU A 81 15.68 9.94 -40.81
N GLU A 82 16.30 8.79 -41.09
CA GLU A 82 16.55 8.33 -42.46
C GLU A 82 15.25 8.07 -43.23
N LEU A 83 14.28 7.41 -42.60
CA LEU A 83 12.97 7.18 -43.21
C LEU A 83 12.27 8.50 -43.52
N GLN A 84 12.28 9.46 -42.59
CA GLN A 84 11.72 10.79 -42.80
C GLN A 84 12.42 11.54 -43.93
N LYS A 85 13.74 11.39 -44.07
CA LYS A 85 14.50 11.96 -45.19
C LYS A 85 14.08 11.35 -46.52
N LEU A 86 14.00 10.02 -46.61
CA LEU A 86 13.56 9.31 -47.82
C LEU A 86 12.12 9.68 -48.22
N LEU A 87 11.22 9.90 -47.25
CA LEU A 87 9.85 10.34 -47.50
C LEU A 87 9.74 11.80 -47.96
N ARG A 88 10.74 12.64 -47.69
CA ARG A 88 10.83 14.01 -48.25
C ARG A 88 11.33 13.98 -49.69
N GLU A 89 12.28 13.11 -50.00
CA GLU A 89 12.89 12.99 -51.33
C GLU A 89 11.98 12.25 -52.33
N LYS A 90 11.19 11.27 -51.87
CA LYS A 90 10.27 10.48 -52.71
C LYS A 90 8.82 10.77 -52.35
N THR A 91 8.33 11.91 -52.83
CA THR A 91 6.96 12.41 -52.56
C THR A 91 5.86 11.42 -52.98
N GLU A 92 6.10 10.59 -53.99
CA GLU A 92 5.16 9.57 -54.47
C GLU A 92 4.91 8.45 -53.44
N LEU A 93 5.85 8.21 -52.52
CA LEU A 93 5.74 7.18 -51.47
C LEU A 93 5.03 7.68 -50.21
N LYS A 94 4.74 8.98 -50.09
CA LYS A 94 4.10 9.55 -48.89
C LYS A 94 2.73 8.96 -48.59
N ALA A 95 1.91 8.75 -49.63
CA ALA A 95 0.56 8.21 -49.45
C ALA A 95 0.60 6.76 -48.94
N THR A 96 1.42 5.91 -49.58
CA THR A 96 1.60 4.51 -49.16
C THR A 96 2.26 4.39 -47.78
N ALA A 97 3.19 5.29 -47.45
CA ALA A 97 3.80 5.32 -46.13
C ALA A 97 2.80 5.74 -45.05
N ALA A 98 1.95 6.74 -45.32
CA ALA A 98 0.89 7.16 -44.41
C ALA A 98 -0.11 6.03 -44.15
N GLU A 99 -0.54 5.32 -45.20
CA GLU A 99 -1.45 4.17 -45.09
C GLU A 99 -0.83 3.03 -44.29
N LYS A 100 0.45 2.70 -44.51
CA LYS A 100 1.15 1.69 -43.70
C LYS A 100 1.34 2.12 -42.24
N VAL A 101 1.63 3.39 -41.98
CA VAL A 101 1.72 3.92 -40.61
C VAL A 101 0.37 3.82 -39.92
N GLU A 102 -0.73 4.16 -40.61
CA GLU A 102 -2.09 4.00 -40.08
C GLU A 102 -2.41 2.53 -39.80
N GLN A 103 -2.04 1.62 -40.70
CA GLN A 103 -2.25 0.17 -40.55
C GLN A 103 -1.44 -0.41 -39.38
N ILE A 104 -0.18 0.01 -39.20
CA ILE A 104 0.67 -0.39 -38.06
C ILE A 104 0.12 0.21 -36.77
N THR A 105 -0.33 1.47 -36.79
CA THR A 105 -0.93 2.14 -35.62
C THR A 105 -2.21 1.44 -35.19
N ALA A 106 -3.04 1.01 -36.14
CA ALA A 106 -4.23 0.20 -35.87
C ALA A 106 -3.87 -1.17 -35.28
N GLN A 107 -2.86 -1.86 -35.83
CA GLN A 107 -2.38 -3.14 -35.30
C GLN A 107 -1.81 -3.03 -33.89
N LEU A 108 -1.04 -1.97 -33.59
CA LEU A 108 -0.51 -1.69 -32.26
C LEU A 108 -1.63 -1.32 -31.28
N GLY A 109 -2.63 -0.54 -31.74
CA GLY A 109 -3.82 -0.17 -30.96
C GLY A 109 -4.71 -1.37 -30.59
N THR A 110 -4.76 -2.41 -31.42
CA THR A 110 -5.53 -3.64 -31.15
C THR A 110 -4.92 -4.58 -30.10
N THR A 111 -3.73 -4.29 -29.58
CA THR A 111 -3.14 -5.11 -28.50
C THR A 111 -3.83 -4.93 -27.16
N ALA A 112 -4.68 -3.90 -26.98
CA ALA A 112 -5.56 -3.79 -25.81
C ALA A 112 -6.68 -4.83 -25.92
N SER A 113 -6.59 -5.89 -25.12
CA SER A 113 -7.56 -6.98 -25.09
C SER A 113 -8.97 -6.48 -24.75
N ALA A 114 -9.98 -7.06 -25.40
CA ALA A 114 -11.40 -6.70 -25.25
C ALA A 114 -11.96 -6.81 -23.81
N ASP A 115 -11.24 -7.47 -22.90
CA ASP A 115 -11.66 -7.75 -21.52
C ASP A 115 -10.89 -6.94 -20.46
N GLY A 116 -10.07 -5.96 -20.84
CA GLY A 116 -9.33 -5.10 -19.90
C GLY A 116 -8.19 -5.80 -19.15
N VAL A 117 -7.92 -7.08 -19.43
CA VAL A 117 -6.75 -7.82 -18.95
C VAL A 117 -5.57 -7.49 -19.87
N PRO A 118 -4.44 -6.96 -19.36
CA PRO A 118 -3.25 -6.74 -20.18
C PRO A 118 -2.74 -8.07 -20.75
N THR A 119 -2.31 -8.07 -22.01
CA THR A 119 -1.58 -9.22 -22.55
C THR A 119 -0.27 -9.43 -21.76
N SER A 120 0.30 -10.65 -21.79
CA SER A 120 1.56 -10.96 -21.11
C SER A 120 2.69 -9.97 -21.48
N ASP A 121 2.72 -9.55 -22.74
CA ASP A 121 3.71 -8.60 -23.25
C ASP A 121 3.48 -7.19 -22.69
N GLN A 122 2.22 -6.74 -22.61
CA GLN A 122 1.88 -5.44 -21.99
C GLN A 122 2.17 -5.41 -20.50
N ALA A 123 1.91 -6.50 -19.77
CA ALA A 123 2.22 -6.60 -18.36
C ALA A 123 3.73 -6.51 -18.11
N SER A 124 4.52 -7.22 -18.93
CA SER A 124 5.98 -7.21 -18.86
C SER A 124 6.55 -5.82 -19.16
N GLU A 125 6.06 -5.16 -20.22
CA GLU A 125 6.48 -3.80 -20.57
C GLU A 125 6.07 -2.77 -19.50
N ARG A 126 4.90 -2.92 -18.86
CA ARG A 126 4.50 -2.08 -17.74
C ARG A 126 5.46 -2.22 -16.55
N ILE A 127 5.92 -3.43 -16.24
CA ILE A 127 6.91 -3.66 -15.16
C ILE A 127 8.23 -2.98 -15.51
N LYS A 128 8.72 -3.20 -16.73
CA LYS A 128 9.98 -2.62 -17.23
C LYS A 128 9.96 -1.10 -17.22
N THR A 129 8.97 -0.48 -17.86
CA THR A 129 8.84 0.98 -17.92
C THR A 129 8.66 1.60 -16.54
N GLY A 130 7.92 0.95 -15.64
CA GLY A 130 7.78 1.36 -14.25
C GLY A 130 9.09 1.34 -13.47
N PHE A 131 9.90 0.29 -13.64
CA PHE A 131 11.23 0.20 -13.03
C PHE A 131 12.18 1.27 -13.58
N LEU A 132 12.20 1.48 -14.90
CA LEU A 132 13.02 2.52 -15.53
C LEU A 132 12.67 3.92 -14.99
N HIS A 133 11.37 4.21 -14.81
CA HIS A 133 10.92 5.43 -14.18
C HIS A 133 11.40 5.55 -12.71
N PHE A 134 11.27 4.50 -11.90
CA PHE A 134 11.81 4.48 -10.53
C PHE A 134 13.33 4.73 -10.53
N LYS A 135 14.06 4.04 -11.40
CA LYS A 135 15.52 4.14 -11.50
C LYS A 135 15.94 5.57 -11.79
N LYS A 136 15.37 6.18 -12.83
CA LYS A 136 15.70 7.53 -13.26
C LYS A 136 15.21 8.60 -12.28
N GLU A 137 13.95 8.56 -11.90
CA GLU A 137 13.30 9.70 -11.22
C GLU A 137 13.42 9.63 -9.68
N LYS A 138 13.73 8.46 -9.12
CA LYS A 138 13.83 8.28 -7.66
C LYS A 138 15.20 7.80 -7.21
N TYR A 139 15.75 6.76 -7.82
CA TYR A 139 17.02 6.17 -7.39
C TYR A 139 18.20 7.09 -7.72
N ASP A 140 18.34 7.48 -9.00
CA ASP A 140 19.46 8.29 -9.48
C ASP A 140 19.43 9.74 -8.98
N THR A 141 18.24 10.25 -8.64
CA THR A 141 18.07 11.60 -8.06
C THR A 141 18.41 11.67 -6.57
N LYS A 142 18.56 10.53 -5.88
CA LYS A 142 18.84 10.46 -4.44
C LYS A 142 20.02 9.50 -4.12
N PRO A 143 21.21 9.69 -4.71
CA PRO A 143 22.32 8.75 -4.57
C PRO A 143 22.81 8.62 -3.13
N ALA A 144 22.78 9.71 -2.34
CA ALA A 144 23.15 9.67 -0.92
C ALA A 144 22.19 8.79 -0.10
N LEU A 145 20.88 8.90 -0.34
CA LEU A 145 19.88 8.08 0.36
C LEU A 145 20.06 6.59 0.04
N TYR A 146 20.06 6.23 -1.25
CA TYR A 146 20.16 4.82 -1.65
C TYR A 146 21.55 4.23 -1.40
N GLY A 147 22.60 5.06 -1.39
CA GLY A 147 23.94 4.67 -0.98
C GLY A 147 24.01 4.24 0.49
N GLU A 148 23.31 4.94 1.39
CA GLU A 148 23.19 4.52 2.80
C GLU A 148 22.26 3.32 2.96
N LEU A 149 21.10 3.29 2.29
CA LEU A 149 20.17 2.16 2.35
C LEU A 149 20.78 0.84 1.83
N ALA A 150 21.73 0.91 0.91
CA ALA A 150 22.45 -0.27 0.43
C ALA A 150 23.36 -0.91 1.51
N LYS A 151 23.75 -0.16 2.54
CA LYS A 151 24.57 -0.66 3.66
C LYS A 151 23.73 -1.35 4.73
N GLY A 152 22.44 -1.00 4.83
CA GLY A 152 21.53 -1.56 5.81
C GLY A 152 20.22 -0.78 5.93
N GLN A 153 19.33 -1.27 6.80
CA GLN A 153 18.04 -0.65 7.10
C GLN A 153 17.85 -0.53 8.61
N ALA A 154 17.20 0.55 9.05
CA ALA A 154 16.83 0.77 10.45
C ALA A 154 15.45 1.46 10.54
N PRO A 155 14.38 0.80 10.05
CA PRO A 155 13.06 1.40 10.02
C PRO A 155 12.51 1.59 11.45
N PRO A 156 12.00 2.77 11.82
CA PRO A 156 11.33 2.96 13.11
C PRO A 156 9.94 2.33 13.19
N PHE A 157 9.33 1.97 12.05
CA PHE A 157 7.98 1.41 11.98
C PHE A 157 7.96 -0.01 11.41
N MET A 158 7.13 -0.87 12.00
CA MET A 158 6.58 -2.06 11.36
C MET A 158 5.11 -1.80 11.01
N VAL A 159 4.69 -2.14 9.79
CA VAL A 159 3.33 -1.86 9.32
C VAL A 159 2.66 -3.13 8.81
N PHE A 160 1.51 -3.47 9.37
CA PHE A 160 0.57 -4.44 8.79
C PHE A 160 -0.49 -3.68 7.98
N ALA A 161 -0.59 -3.97 6.68
CA ALA A 161 -1.60 -3.39 5.80
C ALA A 161 -2.23 -4.46 4.91
N CYS A 162 -3.39 -4.16 4.32
CA CYS A 162 -4.08 -5.15 3.48
C CYS A 162 -3.34 -5.29 2.14
N SER A 163 -3.37 -6.49 1.55
CA SER A 163 -2.88 -6.74 0.18
C SER A 163 -3.69 -6.01 -0.90
N ASP A 164 -4.82 -5.41 -0.54
CA ASP A 164 -5.67 -4.61 -1.43
C ASP A 164 -4.85 -3.55 -2.20
N SER A 165 -5.00 -3.54 -3.52
CA SER A 165 -4.20 -2.72 -4.42
C SER A 165 -4.39 -1.21 -4.24
N ARG A 166 -5.45 -0.78 -3.55
CA ARG A 166 -5.82 0.63 -3.36
C ARG A 166 -5.13 1.28 -2.16
N VAL A 167 -4.53 0.48 -1.27
CA VAL A 167 -4.07 0.94 0.06
C VAL A 167 -2.60 0.61 0.32
N CYS A 168 -1.73 0.90 -0.65
CA CYS A 168 -0.29 0.79 -0.46
C CYS A 168 0.16 1.72 0.69
N PRO A 169 0.71 1.20 1.81
CA PRO A 169 1.00 2.02 2.98
C PRO A 169 2.03 3.11 2.69
N SER A 170 3.00 2.86 1.81
CA SER A 170 3.97 3.88 1.39
C SER A 170 3.33 5.05 0.66
N HIS A 171 2.23 4.83 -0.07
CA HIS A 171 1.50 5.92 -0.73
C HIS A 171 0.54 6.64 0.22
N VAL A 172 -0.17 5.89 1.07
CA VAL A 172 -1.18 6.46 1.98
C VAL A 172 -0.55 7.31 3.08
N LEU A 173 0.64 6.91 3.57
CA LEU A 173 1.33 7.58 4.68
C LEU A 173 2.61 8.31 4.23
N ASP A 174 2.88 8.37 2.92
CA ASP A 174 4.07 9.00 2.33
C ASP A 174 5.41 8.48 2.89
N PHE A 175 5.47 7.18 3.24
CA PHE A 175 6.72 6.59 3.70
C PHE A 175 7.78 6.60 2.61
N GLN A 176 8.95 7.08 2.98
CA GLN A 176 10.17 6.99 2.19
C GLN A 176 10.83 5.61 2.34
N PRO A 177 11.67 5.20 1.37
CA PRO A 177 12.47 3.98 1.49
C PRO A 177 13.30 3.97 2.77
N GLY A 178 13.19 2.90 3.55
CA GLY A 178 13.88 2.74 4.83
C GLY A 178 13.07 3.12 6.07
N GLU A 179 11.87 3.71 5.94
CA GLU A 179 11.09 4.13 7.10
C GLU A 179 10.21 3.04 7.71
N ALA A 180 9.70 2.11 6.89
CA ALA A 180 8.77 1.09 7.36
C ALA A 180 9.14 -0.32 6.87
N PHE A 181 9.18 -1.28 7.78
CA PHE A 181 9.19 -2.71 7.49
C PHE A 181 7.74 -3.21 7.35
N VAL A 182 7.33 -3.58 6.14
CA VAL A 182 5.92 -3.76 5.81
C VAL A 182 5.55 -5.23 5.62
N VAL A 183 4.48 -5.67 6.29
CA VAL A 183 3.79 -6.93 6.05
C VAL A 183 2.43 -6.64 5.40
N ARG A 184 2.14 -7.31 4.28
CA ARG A 184 0.84 -7.19 3.60
C ARG A 184 0.19 -8.55 3.43
N ASN A 185 -1.04 -8.68 3.93
CA ASN A 185 -1.83 -9.91 3.83
C ASN A 185 -3.33 -9.59 3.68
N VAL A 186 -4.16 -10.60 3.48
CA VAL A 186 -5.62 -10.42 3.35
C VAL A 186 -6.19 -9.88 4.66
N ALA A 187 -6.86 -8.74 4.58
CA ALA A 187 -7.47 -8.03 5.72
C ALA A 187 -6.49 -7.67 6.86
N ASN A 188 -5.20 -7.47 6.55
CA ASN A 188 -4.19 -6.94 7.49
C ASN A 188 -4.22 -7.64 8.87
N MET A 189 -4.48 -8.95 8.87
CA MET A 189 -4.66 -9.72 10.09
C MET A 189 -3.32 -10.09 10.70
N VAL A 190 -3.28 -10.01 12.03
CA VAL A 190 -2.17 -10.50 12.85
C VAL A 190 -2.68 -11.70 13.64
N PRO A 191 -2.35 -12.94 13.23
CA PRO A 191 -2.73 -14.13 13.99
C PRO A 191 -2.04 -14.17 15.37
N PRO A 192 -2.57 -14.99 16.31
CA PRO A 192 -1.85 -15.32 17.54
C PRO A 192 -0.53 -16.07 17.23
N TYR A 193 0.35 -16.12 18.22
CA TYR A 193 1.61 -16.88 18.11
C TYR A 193 1.35 -18.37 17.88
N ASP A 194 1.83 -18.89 16.76
CA ASP A 194 1.82 -20.32 16.42
C ASP A 194 2.94 -20.59 15.40
N GLN A 195 3.93 -21.38 15.80
CA GLN A 195 5.08 -21.71 14.96
C GLN A 195 4.73 -22.64 13.79
N ALA A 196 3.69 -23.48 13.93
CA ALA A 196 3.30 -24.43 12.90
C ALA A 196 2.39 -23.76 11.86
N LYS A 197 1.46 -22.91 12.29
CA LYS A 197 0.45 -22.30 11.42
C LYS A 197 0.83 -20.93 10.86
N TYR A 198 1.52 -20.11 11.65
CA TYR A 198 1.68 -18.68 11.37
C TYR A 198 3.14 -18.21 11.35
N ALA A 199 4.06 -19.12 11.00
CA ALA A 199 5.49 -18.85 10.90
C ALA A 199 5.81 -17.60 10.06
N GLY A 200 5.06 -17.34 8.97
CA GLY A 200 5.27 -16.15 8.15
C GLY A 200 4.99 -14.82 8.86
N THR A 201 3.97 -14.77 9.75
CA THR A 201 3.72 -13.56 10.55
C THR A 201 4.66 -13.50 11.75
N GLY A 202 4.87 -14.64 12.42
CA GLY A 202 5.78 -14.74 13.57
C GLY A 202 7.21 -14.30 13.22
N SER A 203 7.76 -14.80 12.11
CA SER A 203 9.12 -14.45 11.67
C SER A 203 9.25 -12.98 11.29
N ALA A 204 8.23 -12.38 10.65
CA ALA A 204 8.25 -10.96 10.32
C ALA A 204 8.24 -10.08 11.57
N ILE A 205 7.43 -10.43 12.58
CA ILE A 205 7.38 -9.72 13.87
C ILE A 205 8.70 -9.91 14.62
N GLU A 206 9.18 -11.15 14.73
CA GLU A 206 10.46 -11.47 15.38
C GLU A 206 11.61 -10.70 14.76
N TYR A 207 11.70 -10.67 13.43
CA TYR A 207 12.72 -9.92 12.70
C TYR A 207 12.62 -8.41 12.95
N ALA A 208 11.43 -7.83 12.80
CA ALA A 208 11.23 -6.39 13.01
C ALA A 208 11.57 -5.96 14.44
N VAL A 209 11.10 -6.71 15.44
CA VAL A 209 11.24 -6.35 16.86
C VAL A 209 12.63 -6.68 17.38
N LEU A 210 13.11 -7.89 17.18
CA LEU A 210 14.37 -8.35 17.79
C LEU A 210 15.60 -7.99 16.97
N HIS A 211 15.50 -7.86 15.64
CA HIS A 211 16.66 -7.60 14.79
C HIS A 211 16.69 -6.16 14.28
N LEU A 212 15.59 -5.64 13.72
CA LEU A 212 15.53 -4.26 13.23
C LEU A 212 15.28 -3.23 14.32
N LYS A 213 14.83 -3.66 15.50
CA LYS A 213 14.53 -2.81 16.66
C LYS A 213 13.53 -1.69 16.34
N VAL A 214 12.49 -2.03 15.57
CA VAL A 214 11.39 -1.09 15.28
C VAL A 214 10.80 -0.55 16.58
N SER A 215 10.47 0.74 16.60
CA SER A 215 9.90 1.38 17.80
C SER A 215 8.38 1.28 17.85
N ASN A 216 7.73 1.10 16.69
CA ASN A 216 6.28 1.12 16.57
C ASN A 216 5.82 -0.03 15.67
N ILE A 217 4.73 -0.70 16.06
CA ILE A 217 3.99 -1.62 15.20
C ILE A 217 2.60 -1.03 14.96
N VAL A 218 2.23 -0.82 13.70
CA VAL A 218 0.95 -0.23 13.30
C VAL A 218 0.17 -1.22 12.45
N VAL A 219 -1.07 -1.51 12.85
CA VAL A 219 -2.02 -2.33 12.06
C VAL A 219 -3.04 -1.40 11.43
N ILE A 220 -3.08 -1.38 10.09
CA ILE A 220 -3.89 -0.44 9.31
C ILE A 220 -5.01 -1.19 8.60
N GLY A 221 -6.23 -1.10 9.16
CA GLY A 221 -7.46 -1.47 8.47
C GLY A 221 -7.84 -0.46 7.38
N HIS A 222 -8.77 -0.83 6.50
CA HIS A 222 -9.27 0.06 5.46
C HIS A 222 -10.75 -0.17 5.16
N SER A 223 -11.38 0.85 4.57
CA SER A 223 -12.78 0.77 4.15
C SER A 223 -12.97 -0.16 2.96
N ALA A 224 -14.12 -0.82 2.91
CA ALA A 224 -14.52 -1.75 1.85
C ALA A 224 -13.51 -2.90 1.68
N CYS A 225 -13.10 -3.50 2.80
CA CYS A 225 -12.16 -4.60 2.83
C CYS A 225 -12.84 -5.91 2.42
N GLY A 226 -12.36 -6.51 1.32
CA GLY A 226 -12.89 -7.79 0.82
C GLY A 226 -12.76 -8.93 1.83
N GLY A 227 -11.67 -9.00 2.59
CA GLY A 227 -11.47 -10.03 3.60
C GLY A 227 -12.41 -9.88 4.81
N ILE A 228 -12.68 -8.65 5.27
CA ILE A 228 -13.67 -8.39 6.33
C ILE A 228 -15.09 -8.67 5.85
N LYS A 229 -15.40 -8.30 4.60
CA LYS A 229 -16.68 -8.67 3.97
C LYS A 229 -16.85 -10.19 3.93
N GLY A 230 -15.81 -10.93 3.53
CA GLY A 230 -15.79 -12.39 3.57
C GLY A 230 -16.04 -12.92 4.98
N LEU A 231 -15.28 -12.46 5.98
CA LEU A 231 -15.46 -12.82 7.39
C LEU A 231 -16.91 -12.63 7.86
N LEU A 232 -17.59 -11.54 7.49
CA LEU A 232 -18.97 -11.31 7.92
C LEU A 232 -19.96 -12.21 7.19
N SER A 233 -19.73 -12.50 5.91
CA SER A 233 -20.61 -13.34 5.08
C SER A 233 -20.48 -14.83 5.36
N PHE A 234 -19.28 -15.35 5.62
CA PHE A 234 -19.09 -16.79 5.82
C PHE A 234 -19.77 -17.28 7.11
N PRO A 235 -20.38 -18.47 7.11
CA PRO A 235 -21.10 -19.00 8.27
C PRO A 235 -20.17 -19.50 9.38
N PHE A 236 -19.02 -20.10 9.03
CA PHE A 236 -18.10 -20.80 9.96
C PHE A 236 -18.80 -21.90 10.78
N ASP A 237 -19.64 -22.70 10.12
CA ASP A 237 -20.40 -23.82 10.69
C ASP A 237 -19.71 -25.18 10.51
N GLY A 238 -18.48 -25.18 9.98
CA GLY A 238 -17.68 -26.37 9.70
C GLY A 238 -17.62 -26.74 8.22
N ALA A 239 -18.52 -26.21 7.38
CA ALA A 239 -18.40 -26.30 5.93
C ALA A 239 -17.54 -25.14 5.39
N TYR A 240 -16.57 -25.47 4.55
CA TYR A 240 -15.70 -24.48 3.88
C TYR A 240 -16.00 -24.48 2.38
N SER A 241 -16.14 -23.30 1.81
CA SER A 241 -16.35 -23.06 0.38
C SER A 241 -15.09 -22.55 -0.34
N THR A 242 -14.04 -22.25 0.43
CA THR A 242 -12.77 -21.73 -0.06
C THR A 242 -11.61 -22.53 0.55
N ASP A 243 -10.53 -22.72 -0.22
CA ASP A 243 -9.37 -23.50 0.24
C ASP A 243 -8.64 -22.84 1.43
N PHE A 244 -8.47 -21.51 1.38
CA PHE A 244 -7.64 -20.78 2.36
C PHE A 244 -8.32 -19.55 2.96
N ILE A 245 -9.28 -18.94 2.25
CA ILE A 245 -9.78 -17.60 2.60
C ILE A 245 -10.51 -17.65 3.94
N GLU A 246 -11.43 -18.59 4.11
CA GLU A 246 -12.16 -18.80 5.36
C GLU A 246 -11.20 -19.18 6.52
N GLU A 247 -10.26 -20.11 6.29
CA GLU A 247 -9.27 -20.52 7.30
C GLU A 247 -8.39 -19.34 7.76
N TRP A 248 -8.08 -18.41 6.85
CA TRP A 248 -7.33 -17.20 7.17
C TRP A 248 -8.18 -16.16 7.90
N VAL A 249 -9.31 -15.74 7.32
CA VAL A 249 -10.09 -14.64 7.88
C VAL A 249 -10.77 -14.99 9.20
N LYS A 250 -10.87 -16.28 9.56
CA LYS A 250 -11.37 -16.70 10.88
C LYS A 250 -10.53 -16.18 12.06
N ILE A 251 -9.30 -15.73 11.83
CA ILE A 251 -8.51 -14.99 12.83
C ILE A 251 -9.33 -13.82 13.41
N GLY A 252 -10.17 -13.17 12.58
CA GLY A 252 -11.04 -12.06 12.98
C GLY A 252 -12.36 -12.45 13.64
N LEU A 253 -12.64 -13.75 13.91
CA LEU A 253 -13.90 -14.17 14.55
C LEU A 253 -14.23 -13.44 15.86
N PRO A 254 -13.26 -13.15 16.77
CA PRO A 254 -13.55 -12.37 17.96
C PRO A 254 -14.08 -10.96 17.66
N ALA A 255 -13.56 -10.32 16.61
CA ALA A 255 -14.05 -9.01 16.15
C ALA A 255 -15.47 -9.11 15.56
N LYS A 256 -15.73 -10.12 14.72
CA LYS A 256 -17.08 -10.41 14.19
C LYS A 256 -18.08 -10.61 15.32
N ALA A 257 -17.74 -11.42 16.32
CA ALA A 257 -18.60 -11.68 17.48
C ALA A 257 -18.90 -10.39 18.26
N LYS A 258 -17.86 -9.59 18.55
CA LYS A 258 -17.99 -8.29 19.25
C LYS A 258 -18.90 -7.32 18.49
N VAL A 259 -18.77 -7.22 17.18
CA VAL A 259 -19.59 -6.32 16.35
C VAL A 259 -21.03 -6.81 16.28
N LYS A 260 -21.26 -8.10 16.03
CA LYS A 260 -22.63 -8.66 16.02
C LYS A 260 -23.34 -8.52 17.36
N ALA A 261 -22.63 -8.66 18.47
CA ALA A 261 -23.20 -8.47 19.80
C ALA A 261 -23.60 -7.01 20.09
N LYS A 262 -22.90 -6.04 19.51
CA LYS A 262 -23.15 -4.59 19.74
C LYS A 262 -24.06 -3.94 18.70
N HIS A 263 -24.05 -4.44 17.48
CA HIS A 263 -24.67 -3.81 16.31
C HIS A 263 -25.48 -4.82 15.48
N GLY A 264 -26.00 -5.88 16.09
CA GLY A 264 -26.62 -7.01 15.37
C GLY A 264 -27.74 -6.63 14.39
N ASP A 265 -28.49 -5.57 14.69
CA ASP A 265 -29.60 -5.08 13.87
C ASP A 265 -29.16 -4.07 12.78
N ALA A 266 -27.87 -3.71 12.76
CA ALA A 266 -27.34 -2.77 11.78
C ALA A 266 -27.30 -3.39 10.39
N PRO A 267 -27.47 -2.58 9.32
CA PRO A 267 -27.36 -3.09 7.95
C PRO A 267 -25.96 -3.64 7.69
N PHE A 268 -25.85 -4.60 6.77
CA PHE A 268 -24.60 -5.32 6.51
C PHE A 268 -23.40 -4.40 6.20
N GLY A 269 -23.62 -3.29 5.48
CA GLY A 269 -22.56 -2.31 5.20
C GLY A 269 -22.02 -1.61 6.45
N GLU A 270 -22.87 -1.34 7.44
CA GLU A 270 -22.46 -0.78 8.73
C GLU A 270 -21.73 -1.83 9.57
N LEU A 271 -22.19 -3.09 9.57
CA LEU A 271 -21.46 -4.20 10.21
C LEU A 271 -20.04 -4.33 9.67
N CYS A 272 -19.85 -4.25 8.33
CA CYS A 272 -18.53 -4.20 7.71
C CYS A 272 -17.72 -3.02 8.24
N THR A 273 -18.29 -1.82 8.21
CA THR A 273 -17.61 -0.60 8.67
C THR A 273 -17.20 -0.67 10.14
N HIS A 274 -18.03 -1.28 11.00
CA HIS A 274 -17.69 -1.49 12.40
C HIS A 274 -16.57 -2.52 12.54
N CYS A 275 -16.64 -3.64 11.83
CA CYS A 275 -15.63 -4.70 11.89
C CYS A 275 -14.28 -4.27 11.31
N GLU A 276 -14.25 -3.38 10.32
CA GLU A 276 -13.03 -2.77 9.76
C GLU A 276 -12.30 -1.85 10.76
N LYS A 277 -12.94 -1.49 11.88
CA LYS A 277 -12.42 -0.56 12.91
C LYS A 277 -12.08 -1.24 14.24
N VAL A 278 -12.32 -2.54 14.37
CA VAL A 278 -12.00 -3.31 15.59
C VAL A 278 -10.55 -3.72 15.59
#